data_AF-A0A1A8C061-F1
#
_entry.id   AF-A0A1A8C061-F1
#
_cell.length_a   1.000
_cell.length_b   1.000
_cell.length_c   1.000
_cell.angle_alpha   90.00
_cell.angle_beta   90.00
_cell.angle_gamma   90.00
#
_symmetry.space_group_name_H-M   'P 1'
#
loop_
_entity.id
_entity.type
_entity.pdbx_description
1 polymer ?
#
loop_
_entity_poly.entity_id
_entity_poly.type
_entity_poly.pdbx_seq_one_letter_code
_entity_poly.pdbx_strand_id
1 'polypeptide(L)'
;MGGVAVDEGSTGVKAPDGGWGWAVLAGCFVITGFSYAFPKAVSVFFKELIREFGVGYSDTAWISSILLAMLYGTGPLCSVLVNRFGCRPV
;
A
#
# COMPACT_ATOMS: atom_id res chain seq x y z
N MET A 1 15.13 14.40 9.27
CA MET A 1 13.79 14.78 9.77
C MET A 1 12.92 14.97 8.56
N GLY A 2 12.09 13.98 8.22
CA GLY A 2 11.23 14.00 7.05
C GLY A 2 10.15 15.07 7.22
N GLY A 3 10.17 16.08 6.35
CA GLY A 3 9.17 17.14 6.33
C GLY A 3 7.83 16.55 5.94
N VAL A 4 6.91 16.53 6.90
CA VAL A 4 5.48 16.32 6.66
C VAL A 4 5.03 17.59 5.93
N ALA A 5 4.66 17.46 4.66
CA ALA A 5 4.05 18.54 3.90
C ALA A 5 2.69 18.84 4.53
N VAL A 6 2.66 19.83 5.40
CA VAL A 6 1.43 20.48 5.87
C VAL A 6 1.03 21.44 4.77
N ASP A 7 0.01 21.07 4.00
CA ASP A 7 -0.58 21.96 3.01
C ASP A 7 -1.59 22.87 3.71
N GLU A 8 -1.10 24.03 4.19
CA GLU A 8 -1.93 25.16 4.59
C GLU A 8 -2.19 26.04 3.37
N GLY A 9 -3.40 25.96 2.82
CA GLY A 9 -3.92 26.86 1.79
C GLY A 9 -5.38 27.20 2.06
N SER A 10 -5.63 28.33 2.71
CA SER A 10 -6.98 28.89 2.94
C SER A 10 -7.58 29.48 1.65
N THR A 11 -8.92 29.68 1.68
CA THR A 11 -9.78 30.49 0.77
C THR A 11 -10.47 29.78 -0.41
N GLY A 12 -11.80 29.55 -0.26
CA GLY A 12 -12.78 29.87 -1.30
C GLY A 12 -12.92 28.99 -2.55
N VAL A 13 -12.74 27.66 -2.48
CA VAL A 13 -13.01 26.77 -3.63
C VAL A 13 -14.40 26.14 -3.51
N LYS A 14 -15.31 26.45 -4.45
CA LYS A 14 -16.57 25.72 -4.65
C LYS A 14 -16.23 24.25 -4.81
N ALA A 15 -16.61 23.40 -3.84
CA ALA A 15 -16.18 21.99 -3.74
C ALA A 15 -16.21 21.32 -5.14
N PRO A 16 -15.04 21.05 -5.76
CA PRO A 16 -14.98 20.79 -7.20
C PRO A 16 -15.64 19.46 -7.59
N ASP A 17 -15.84 18.53 -6.65
CA ASP A 17 -16.50 17.26 -6.89
C ASP A 17 -17.42 16.90 -5.70
N GLY A 18 -18.72 17.19 -5.81
CA GLY A 18 -19.73 17.00 -4.75
C GLY A 18 -19.94 15.54 -4.30
N GLY A 19 -18.99 14.97 -3.57
CA GLY A 19 -19.09 13.64 -2.94
C GLY A 19 -18.09 12.59 -3.43
N TRP A 20 -17.31 12.86 -4.49
CA TRP A 20 -16.30 11.92 -5.03
C TRP A 20 -15.21 11.55 -4.02
N GLY A 21 -14.94 12.42 -3.04
CA GLY A 21 -14.05 12.13 -1.93
C GLY A 21 -14.41 10.82 -1.20
N TRP A 22 -15.69 10.47 -1.09
CA TRP A 22 -16.12 9.21 -0.45
C TRP A 22 -15.69 7.96 -1.22
N ALA A 23 -15.74 8.00 -2.56
CA ALA A 23 -15.27 6.89 -3.40
C ALA A 23 -13.75 6.72 -3.29
N VAL A 24 -13.01 7.82 -3.25
CA VAL A 24 -11.55 7.80 -3.04
C VAL A 24 -11.20 7.28 -1.64
N LEU A 25 -11.93 7.71 -0.60
CA LEU A 25 -11.75 7.22 0.76
C LEU A 25 -12.05 5.73 0.88
N ALA A 26 -13.12 5.24 0.24
CA ALA A 26 -13.44 3.82 0.22
C ALA A 26 -12.34 3.00 -0.48
N GLY A 27 -11.84 3.47 -1.62
CA GLY A 27 -10.71 2.84 -2.32
C GLY A 27 -9.45 2.82 -1.46
N CYS A 28 -9.09 3.97 -0.86
CA CYS A 28 -7.94 4.09 0.01
C CYS A 28 -8.06 3.20 1.25
N PHE A 29 -9.25 3.08 1.83
CA PHE A 29 -9.54 2.20 2.97
C PHE A 29 -9.33 0.73 2.59
N VAL A 30 -9.85 0.27 1.45
CA VAL A 30 -9.66 -1.11 0.98
C VAL A 30 -8.19 -1.41 0.69
N ILE A 31 -7.48 -0.51 -0.01
CA ILE A 31 -6.05 -0.68 -0.33
C ILE A 31 -5.22 -0.76 0.94
N THR A 32 -5.46 0.16 1.88
CA THR A 32 -4.75 0.20 3.17
C THR A 32 -5.07 -1.03 3.99
N GLY A 33 -6.34 -1.42 4.08
CA GLY A 33 -6.81 -2.61 4.79
C GLY A 33 -6.18 -3.89 4.24
N PHE A 34 -6.18 -4.08 2.92
CA PHE A 34 -5.53 -5.22 2.28
C PHE A 34 -4.02 -5.20 2.48
N SER A 35 -3.36 -4.05 2.34
CA SER A 35 -1.91 -3.93 2.51
C SER A 35 -1.45 -4.35 3.91
N TYR A 36 -2.24 -4.07 4.95
CA TYR A 36 -1.94 -4.49 6.32
C TYR A 36 -2.43 -5.92 6.65
N ALA A 37 -3.55 -6.36 6.09
CA ALA A 37 -4.11 -7.68 6.36
C ALA A 37 -3.39 -8.79 5.60
N PHE A 38 -2.81 -8.50 4.43
CA PHE A 38 -2.21 -9.51 3.56
C PHE A 38 -0.95 -10.16 4.18
N PRO A 39 0.05 -9.42 4.70
CA PRO A 39 1.19 -10.03 5.38
C PRO A 39 0.77 -10.89 6.59
N LYS A 40 -0.27 -10.45 7.31
CA LYS A 40 -0.84 -11.18 8.45
C LYS A 40 -1.50 -12.50 8.01
N ALA A 41 -2.33 -12.48 6.97
CA ALA A 41 -3.00 -13.66 6.46
C ALA A 41 -2.00 -14.69 5.89
N VAL A 42 -1.01 -14.23 5.13
CA VAL A 42 0.02 -15.09 4.54
C VAL A 42 0.83 -15.79 5.64
N SER A 43 1.13 -15.11 6.75
CA SER A 43 1.91 -15.70 7.86
C SER A 43 1.32 -16.97 8.48
N VAL A 44 0.01 -17.20 8.41
CA VAL A 44 -0.64 -18.41 8.92
C VAL A 44 -0.28 -19.64 8.07
N PHE A 45 -0.12 -19.45 6.76
CA PHE A 45 0.21 -20.52 5.83
C PHE A 45 1.67 -20.98 5.93
N PHE A 46 2.57 -20.17 6.48
CA PHE A 46 4.00 -20.51 6.61
C PHE A 46 4.21 -21.83 7.35
N LYS A 47 3.40 -22.08 8.39
CA LYS A 47 3.55 -23.27 9.22
C LYS A 47 3.23 -24.56 8.46
N GLU A 48 2.19 -24.54 7.64
CA GLU A 48 1.83 -25.70 6.82
C GLU A 48 2.73 -25.83 5.59
N LEU A 49 3.15 -24.71 4.99
CA LEU A 49 4.07 -24.73 3.84
C LEU A 49 5.41 -25.40 4.19
N ILE A 50 5.95 -25.11 5.38
CA ILE A 50 7.17 -25.74 5.90
C ILE A 50 6.96 -27.24 6.12
N ARG A 51 5.80 -27.63 6.66
CA ARG A 51 5.49 -29.03 6.98
C ARG A 51 5.27 -29.88 5.74
N GLU A 52 4.62 -29.31 4.73
CA GLU A 52 4.16 -30.03 3.54
C GLU A 52 5.24 -30.13 2.45
N PHE A 53 6.04 -29.08 2.28
CA PHE A 53 7.16 -29.09 1.33
C PHE A 53 8.51 -29.46 1.96
N GLY A 54 8.59 -29.58 3.30
CA GLY A 54 9.84 -29.91 4.01
C GLY A 54 10.96 -28.88 3.83
N VAL A 55 10.63 -27.67 3.36
CA VAL A 55 11.60 -26.61 3.06
C VAL A 55 12.09 -25.91 4.32
N GLY A 56 13.32 -25.42 4.28
CA GLY A 56 13.94 -24.77 5.42
C GLY A 56 13.30 -23.42 5.76
N TYR A 57 13.56 -22.95 6.98
CA TYR A 57 13.19 -21.59 7.41
C TYR A 57 13.71 -20.51 6.44
N SER A 58 14.84 -20.75 5.77
CA SER A 58 15.42 -19.80 4.81
C SER A 58 14.57 -19.62 3.55
N ASP A 59 14.01 -20.71 3.01
CA ASP A 59 13.19 -20.64 1.79
C ASP A 59 11.85 -19.97 2.07
N THR A 60 11.29 -20.24 3.25
CA THR A 60 10.05 -19.60 3.67
C THR A 60 10.28 -18.11 3.98
N ALA A 61 11.45 -17.75 4.53
CA ALA A 61 11.81 -16.36 4.79
C ALA A 61 11.84 -15.49 3.52
N TRP A 62 12.16 -16.04 2.35
CA TRP A 62 12.10 -15.31 1.08
C TRP A 62 10.69 -14.77 0.77
N ILE A 63 9.63 -15.52 1.12
CA ILE A 63 8.24 -15.09 0.91
C ILE A 63 7.95 -13.84 1.73
N SER A 64 8.32 -13.85 3.02
CA SER A 64 8.16 -12.70 3.91
C SER A 64 9.01 -11.50 3.45
N SER A 65 10.25 -11.75 3.03
CA SER A 65 11.17 -10.71 2.53
C SER A 65 10.66 -10.05 1.26
N ILE A 66 10.09 -10.82 0.31
CA ILE A 66 9.50 -10.27 -0.92
C ILE A 66 8.26 -9.43 -0.61
N LEU A 67 7.38 -9.90 0.28
CA LEU A 67 6.20 -9.14 0.70
C LEU A 67 6.59 -7.81 1.34
N LEU A 68 7.58 -7.84 2.22
CA LEU A 68 8.08 -6.64 2.89
C LEU A 68 8.78 -5.71 1.90
N ALA A 69 9.60 -6.25 0.99
CA ALA A 69 10.28 -5.50 -0.06
C ALA A 69 9.28 -4.84 -1.02
N MET A 70 8.19 -5.51 -1.37
CA MET A 70 7.12 -4.89 -2.16
C MET A 70 6.43 -3.78 -1.37
N LEU A 71 6.06 -4.00 -0.10
CA LEU A 71 5.37 -3.00 0.73
C LEU A 71 6.18 -1.70 0.88
N TYR A 72 7.49 -1.80 1.16
CA TYR A 72 8.35 -0.63 1.30
C TYR A 72 8.85 -0.09 -0.05
N GLY A 73 9.08 -0.97 -1.03
CA GLY A 73 9.55 -0.60 -2.36
C GLY A 73 8.51 0.13 -3.21
N THR A 74 7.22 -0.10 -2.95
CA THR A 74 6.14 0.62 -3.65
C THR A 74 6.05 2.10 -3.28
N GLY A 75 6.65 2.57 -2.18
CA GLY A 75 6.64 3.98 -1.81
C GLY A 75 7.20 4.92 -2.89
N PRO A 76 8.48 4.78 -3.27
CA PRO A 76 9.07 5.57 -4.36
C PRO A 76 8.46 5.23 -5.73
N LEU A 77 8.07 3.97 -5.97
CA LEU A 77 7.46 3.54 -7.24
C LEU A 77 6.10 4.20 -7.47
N CYS A 78 5.22 4.21 -6.47
CA CYS A 78 3.94 4.90 -6.49
C CYS A 78 4.13 6.41 -6.63
N SER A 79 5.13 7.00 -5.96
CA SER A 79 5.43 8.43 -6.11
C SER A 79 5.80 8.79 -7.55
N VAL A 80 6.68 8.00 -8.19
CA VAL A 80 7.07 8.23 -9.59
C VAL A 80 5.89 7.98 -10.54
N LEU A 81 5.10 6.92 -10.32
CA LEU A 81 3.91 6.60 -11.13
C LEU A 81 2.85 7.70 -11.07
N VAL A 82 2.55 8.22 -9.87
CA VAL A 82 1.62 9.36 -9.70
C VAL A 82 2.17 10.61 -10.38
N ASN A 83 3.48 10.86 -10.29
CA ASN A 83 4.11 12.02 -10.92
C ASN A 83 4.16 11.93 -12.46
N ARG A 84 4.14 10.70 -13.03
CA ARG A 84 4.18 10.44 -14.49
C ARG A 84 2.80 10.27 -15.13
N PHE A 85 1.84 9.65 -14.43
CA PHE A 85 0.51 9.30 -14.97
C PHE A 85 -0.62 10.17 -14.38
N GLY A 86 -0.33 10.96 -13.35
CA GLY A 86 -1.30 11.81 -12.65
C GLY A 86 -2.26 11.00 -11.77
N CYS A 87 -2.73 11.57 -10.66
CA CYS A 87 -3.89 11.04 -9.93
C CYS A 87 -5.20 11.12 -10.77
N ARG A 88 -5.13 11.75 -11.95
CA ARG A 88 -6.11 11.79 -13.02
C ARG A 88 -5.36 12.36 -14.24
N PRO A 89 -5.30 11.70 -15.42
CA PRO A 89 -4.96 12.41 -16.64
C PRO A 89 -6.11 13.39 -16.90
N VAL A 90 -5.80 14.68 -16.98
CA VAL A 90 -6.74 15.68 -17.51
C VAL A 90 -6.76 15.62 -19.03
#